data_AF-A0A7W1KAJ4-F1
#
_entry.id   AF-A0A7W1KAJ4-F1
#
_cell.length_a   1.000
_cell.length_b   1.000
_cell.length_c   1.000
_cell.angle_alpha   90.00
_cell.angle_beta   90.00
_cell.angle_gamma   90.00
#
_symmetry.space_group_name_H-M   'P 1'
#
loop_
_entity.id
_entity.type
_entity.pdbx_description
1 polymer ?
#
loop_
_entity_poly.entity_id
_entity_poly.type
_entity_poly.pdbx_seq_one_letter_code
_entity_poly.pdbx_strand_id
1 'polypeptide(L)'
;MSARKDILFYNADTQSGVTTEIDKTGNLITLTEFPAGSFGVWTHIVSDGSRLLFYNADTQSGVTTEIDKTGNLITLTEFPAGSFGVWTHIVS
;
A
#
# COMPACT_ATOMS: atom_id res chain seq x y z
N MET A 1 -15.21 -4.69 -18.71
CA MET A 1 -14.82 -5.33 -17.42
C MET A 1 -15.06 -4.31 -16.32
N SER A 2 -15.63 -4.70 -15.18
CA SER A 2 -15.65 -3.81 -14.01
C SER A 2 -14.22 -3.65 -13.50
N ALA A 3 -13.79 -2.43 -13.19
CA ALA A 3 -12.52 -2.22 -12.52
C ALA A 3 -12.57 -2.93 -11.15
N ARG A 4 -11.57 -3.76 -10.86
CA ARG A 4 -11.35 -4.35 -9.53
C ARG A 4 -10.97 -3.22 -8.58
N LYS A 5 -11.51 -3.25 -7.36
CA LYS A 5 -11.20 -2.26 -6.32
C LYS A 5 -10.53 -2.99 -5.17
N ASP A 6 -9.23 -2.78 -5.06
CA ASP A 6 -8.41 -3.39 -4.03
C ASP A 6 -8.15 -2.39 -2.90
N ILE A 7 -8.10 -2.91 -1.69
CA ILE A 7 -7.76 -2.17 -0.47
C ILE A 7 -6.57 -2.86 0.18
N LEU A 8 -5.62 -2.08 0.67
CA LEU A 8 -4.61 -2.53 1.60
C LEU A 8 -4.97 -2.08 3.02
N PHE A 9 -5.07 -3.04 3.93
CA PHE A 9 -5.00 -2.78 5.37
C PHE A 9 -3.54 -2.89 5.80
N TYR A 10 -3.02 -1.90 6.50
CA TYR A 10 -1.64 -1.85 7.01
C TYR A 10 -1.65 -1.54 8.50
N ASN A 11 -0.81 -2.22 9.26
CA ASN A 11 -0.58 -1.94 10.68
C ASN A 11 0.88 -1.51 10.86
N ALA A 12 1.10 -0.26 11.28
CA ALA A 12 2.43 0.30 11.45
C ALA A 12 3.19 -0.28 12.66
N ASP A 13 2.48 -0.68 13.72
CA ASP A 13 3.09 -1.22 14.94
C ASP A 13 3.70 -2.61 14.69
N THR A 14 2.97 -3.48 13.95
CA THR A 14 3.40 -4.84 13.64
C THR A 14 4.06 -4.98 12.28
N GLN A 15 3.97 -3.95 11.43
CA GLN A 15 4.41 -3.98 10.02
C GLN A 15 3.78 -5.15 9.25
N SER A 16 2.53 -5.50 9.58
CA SER A 16 1.72 -6.49 8.88
C SER A 16 0.73 -5.79 7.95
N GLY A 17 0.11 -6.57 7.06
CA GLY A 17 -0.97 -6.05 6.22
C GLY A 17 -1.81 -7.13 5.58
N VAL A 18 -2.89 -6.72 4.93
CA VAL A 18 -3.79 -7.60 4.18
C VAL A 18 -4.29 -6.85 2.96
N THR A 19 -4.21 -7.46 1.78
CA THR A 19 -4.92 -6.96 0.59
C THR A 19 -6.28 -7.64 0.48
N THR A 20 -7.29 -6.85 0.12
CA THR A 20 -8.67 -7.32 -0.03
C THR A 20 -9.30 -6.74 -1.29
N GLU A 21 -10.15 -7.51 -1.96
CA GLU A 21 -11.02 -7.01 -3.02
C GLU A 21 -12.38 -6.63 -2.45
N ILE A 22 -12.97 -5.52 -2.91
CA ILE A 22 -14.39 -5.23 -2.68
C ILE A 22 -15.21 -5.88 -3.80
N ASP A 23 -16.03 -6.87 -3.44
CA ASP A 23 -16.92 -7.54 -4.40
C ASP A 23 -18.09 -6.63 -4.85
N LYS A 24 -18.86 -7.10 -5.84
CA LYS A 24 -19.99 -6.33 -6.40
C LYS A 24 -21.12 -6.03 -5.41
N THR A 25 -21.17 -6.75 -4.29
CA THR A 25 -22.14 -6.56 -3.22
C THR A 25 -21.59 -5.73 -2.06
N GLY A 26 -20.32 -5.34 -2.14
CA GLY A 26 -19.65 -4.51 -1.14
C GLY A 26 -18.90 -5.29 -0.05
N ASN A 27 -18.77 -6.62 -0.16
CA ASN A 27 -18.02 -7.40 0.83
C ASN A 27 -16.51 -7.33 0.56
N LEU A 28 -15.72 -7.40 1.64
CA LEU A 28 -14.27 -7.55 1.56
C LEU A 28 -13.91 -9.03 1.41
N ILE A 29 -13.19 -9.36 0.35
CA ILE A 29 -12.62 -10.69 0.11
C ILE A 29 -11.13 -10.59 0.33
N THR A 30 -10.60 -11.32 1.32
CA THR A 30 -9.15 -11.42 1.54
C THR A 30 -8.47 -12.05 0.34
N LEU A 31 -7.40 -11.41 -0.13
CA LEU A 31 -6.59 -11.87 -1.25
C LEU A 31 -5.25 -12.40 -0.76
N THR A 32 -4.51 -11.60 0.02
CA THR A 32 -3.19 -11.96 0.53
C THR A 32 -3.00 -11.39 1.93
N GLU A 33 -2.53 -12.24 2.84
CA GLU A 33 -2.09 -11.84 4.18
C GLU A 33 -0.58 -11.69 4.21
N PHE A 34 -0.11 -10.60 4.81
CA PHE A 34 1.29 -10.31 5.02
C PHE A 34 1.55 -10.35 6.53
N PRO A 35 2.30 -11.35 7.05
CA PRO A 35 2.56 -11.48 8.48
C PRO A 35 3.35 -10.30 9.06
N ALA A 36 3.44 -10.23 10.39
CA ALA A 36 4.23 -9.21 11.08
C ALA A 36 5.68 -9.13 10.55
N GLY A 37 6.17 -7.92 10.35
CA GLY A 37 7.51 -7.65 9.79
C GLY A 37 7.62 -7.80 8.27
N SER A 38 6.51 -8.00 7.55
CA SER A 38 6.54 -8.08 6.08
C SER A 38 6.81 -6.75 5.40
N PHE A 39 6.52 -5.64 6.08
CA PHE A 39 6.69 -4.29 5.56
C PHE A 39 7.78 -3.52 6.30
N GLY A 40 8.27 -2.44 5.68
CA GLY A 40 8.93 -1.37 6.41
C GLY A 40 7.96 -0.52 7.23
N VAL A 41 8.50 0.47 7.93
CA VAL A 41 7.71 1.49 8.63
C VAL A 41 7.30 2.57 7.65
N TRP A 42 5.99 2.74 7.47
CA TRP A 42 5.42 3.73 6.55
C TRP A 42 4.48 4.65 7.32
N THR A 43 4.68 5.95 7.15
CA THR A 43 3.87 6.99 7.82
C THR A 43 2.59 7.29 7.05
N HIS A 44 2.62 7.13 5.73
CA HIS A 44 1.49 7.38 4.85
C HIS A 44 1.47 6.33 3.75
N ILE A 45 0.27 5.89 3.39
CA ILE A 45 0.02 5.04 2.23
C ILE A 45 -1.18 5.63 1.49
N VAL A 46 -1.04 5.84 0.18
CA VAL A 46 -2.13 6.36 -0.67
C VAL A 46 -2.26 5.49 -1.92
N SER A 47 -3.47 5.39 -2.48
CA SER A 47 -3.79 4.55 -3.64
C SER A 47 -4.38 5.38 -4.77
N ASP A 48 -3.89 5.23 -6.00
CA ASP A 48 -4.55 5.79 -7.19
C ASP A 48 -5.66 4.89 -7.77
N GLY A 49 -6.00 3.81 -7.05
CA GLY A 49 -6.94 2.78 -7.46
C GLY A 49 -6.28 1.50 -7.99
N SER A 50 -5.08 1.60 -8.56
CA SER A 50 -4.31 0.45 -9.08
C SER A 50 -2.92 0.32 -8.47
N ARG A 51 -2.34 1.45 -8.06
CA ARG A 51 -1.00 1.56 -7.51
C ARG A 51 -1.04 2.24 -6.16
N LEU A 52 -0.11 1.85 -5.31
CA LEU A 52 0.09 2.43 -3.99
C LEU A 52 1.39 3.24 -3.98
N LEU A 53 1.38 4.35 -3.25
CA LEU A 53 2.59 4.99 -2.76
C LEU A 53 2.69 4.76 -1.26
N PHE A 54 3.77 4.10 -0.84
CA PHE A 54 4.20 4.03 0.54
C PHE A 54 5.21 5.16 0.79
N TYR A 55 5.00 5.97 1.82
CA TYR A 55 5.84 7.12 2.15
C TYR A 55 6.21 7.14 3.63
N ASN A 56 7.48 7.39 3.91
CA ASN A 56 8.00 7.58 5.25
C ASN A 56 8.47 9.04 5.42
N ALA A 57 7.78 9.79 6.28
CA ALA A 57 8.07 11.20 6.54
C ALA A 57 9.39 11.43 7.29
N ASP A 58 9.80 10.48 8.13
CA ASP A 58 11.03 10.60 8.93
C ASP A 58 12.27 10.47 8.03
N THR A 59 12.27 9.50 7.11
CA THR A 59 13.39 9.24 6.18
C THR A 59 13.25 9.98 4.86
N GLN A 60 12.06 10.52 4.55
CA GLN A 60 11.70 11.08 3.25
C GLN A 60 11.92 10.09 2.08
N SER A 61 11.82 8.79 2.36
CA SER A 61 11.86 7.71 1.37
C SER A 61 10.45 7.32 0.94
N GLY A 62 10.36 6.56 -0.15
CA GLY A 62 9.07 5.99 -0.57
C GLY A 62 9.23 4.81 -1.50
N VAL A 63 8.14 4.10 -1.73
CA VAL A 63 8.06 2.99 -2.69
C VAL A 63 6.71 3.07 -3.38
N THR A 64 6.72 2.90 -4.70
CA THR A 64 5.47 2.68 -5.46
C THR A 64 5.29 1.19 -5.73
N THR A 65 4.08 0.69 -5.56
CA THR A 65 3.74 -0.70 -5.82
C THR A 65 2.45 -0.82 -6.63
N GLU A 66 2.25 -1.96 -7.27
CA GLU A 66 0.98 -2.38 -7.87
C GLU A 66 0.44 -3.59 -7.09
N ILE A 67 -0.89 -3.67 -6.94
CA ILE A 67 -1.55 -4.88 -6.42
C ILE A 67 -1.86 -5.81 -7.60
N ASP A 68 -1.24 -6.98 -7.64
CA ASP A 68 -1.52 -7.95 -8.69
C ASP A 68 -2.89 -8.61 -8.52
N LYS A 69 -3.31 -9.40 -9.53
CA LYS A 69 -4.62 -10.07 -9.56
C LYS A 69 -4.84 -11.06 -8.41
N THR A 70 -3.78 -11.51 -7.74
CA THR A 70 -3.83 -12.41 -6.60
C THR A 70 -3.75 -11.68 -5.26
N GLY A 71 -3.54 -10.37 -5.28
CA GLY A 71 -3.42 -9.53 -4.09
C GLY A 71 -1.98 -9.31 -3.62
N ASN A 72 -0.97 -9.82 -4.35
CA ASN A 72 0.41 -9.55 -3.96
C ASN A 72 0.81 -8.13 -4.35
N LEU A 73 1.76 -7.57 -3.60
CA LEU A 73 2.34 -6.27 -3.91
C LEU A 73 3.59 -6.45 -4.75
N ILE A 74 3.59 -5.82 -5.92
CA ILE A 74 4.74 -5.78 -6.82
C ILE A 74 5.39 -4.40 -6.70
N THR A 75 6.64 -4.35 -6.24
CA THR A 75 7.42 -3.11 -6.23
C THR A 75 7.66 -2.62 -7.66
N LEU A 76 7.27 -1.38 -7.92
CA LEU A 76 7.50 -0.70 -9.21
C LEU A 76 8.76 0.16 -9.16
N THR A 77 8.91 0.97 -8.11
CA THR A 77 10.05 1.88 -7.96
C THR A 77 10.30 2.19 -6.48
N GLU A 78 11.57 2.17 -6.10
CA GLU A 78 12.03 2.61 -4.79
C GLU A 78 12.66 4.00 -4.87
N PHE A 79 12.37 4.82 -3.86
CA PHE A 79 12.92 6.15 -3.69
C PHE A 79 13.73 6.15 -2.40
N PRO A 80 15.07 6.32 -2.48
CA PRO A 80 15.94 6.28 -1.30
C PRO A 80 15.64 7.44 -0.32
N ALA A 81 16.22 7.39 0.88
CA ALA A 81 16.07 8.46 1.88
C ALA A 81 16.47 9.84 1.31
N GLY A 82 15.71 10.87 1.68
CA GLY A 82 15.89 12.24 1.17
C GLY A 82 15.37 12.48 -0.26
N SER A 83 14.67 11.52 -0.88
CA SER A 83 14.11 11.71 -2.23
C SER A 83 12.93 12.68 -2.26
N PHE A 84 12.24 12.85 -1.13
CA PHE A 84 11.07 13.73 -1.00
C PHE A 84 11.29 14.83 0.05
N GLY A 85 10.37 15.79 0.12
CA GLY A 85 10.23 16.65 1.30
C GLY A 85 9.51 15.95 2.45
N VAL A 86 9.24 16.68 3.53
CA VAL A 86 8.43 16.21 4.67
C VAL A 86 6.97 16.58 4.44
N TRP A 87 6.13 15.58 4.20
CA TRP A 87 4.71 15.76 3.90
C TRP A 87 3.84 15.18 5.02
N THR A 88 2.79 15.93 5.38
CA THR A 88 1.82 15.53 6.42
C THR A 88 0.48 15.08 5.84
N HIS A 89 0.23 15.37 4.56
CA HIS A 89 -1.00 15.03 3.86
C HIS A 89 -0.66 14.68 2.41
N ILE A 90 -1.14 13.53 1.95
CA ILE A 90 -1.01 13.04 0.59
C ILE A 90 -2.40 12.57 0.15
N VAL A 91 -2.83 12.99 -1.04
CA VAL A 91 -4.18 12.70 -1.56
C VAL A 91 -4.10 12.15 -2.98
N SER A 92 -5.11 11.37 -3.35
CA SER A 92 -5.30 10.71 -4.65
C SER A 92 -6.76 10.75 -5.07
#